data_AF-A0A968WF22-F1
#
_entry.id   AF-A0A968WF22-F1
#
_cell.length_a   1.000
_cell.length_b   1.000
_cell.length_c   1.000
_cell.angle_alpha   90.00
_cell.angle_beta   90.00
_cell.angle_gamma   90.00
#
_symmetry.space_group_name_H-M   'P 1'
#
loop_
_entity.id
_entity.type
_entity.pdbx_description
1 polymer ?
#
loop_
_entity_poly.entity_id
_entity_poly.type
_entity_poly.pdbx_seq_one_letter_code
_entity_poly.pdbx_strand_id
1 'polypeptide(L)'
;MRFFFSTFLLFASLCAFAQSGLESSVAQRSVADSLTAALRSSQGRERVDLLERLAFEYRFSKPEQALAYIRQGMHLADSANYEAGKAKIFSLLGIIKKARGKYDSAVYYYEKALALERKLGNAAA
;
A
#
# COMPACT_ATOMS: atom_id res chain seq x y z
N MET A 1 8.58 54.09 8.08
CA MET A 1 9.09 52.69 8.18
C MET A 1 8.19 51.75 9.01
N ARG A 2 6.85 51.89 9.01
CA ARG A 2 5.95 51.01 9.80
C ARG A 2 5.04 50.10 8.96
N PHE A 3 5.02 50.26 7.62
CA PHE A 3 4.17 49.46 6.73
C PHE A 3 4.84 48.21 6.14
N PHE A 4 6.17 48.16 6.08
CA PHE A 4 6.90 47.01 5.51
C PHE A 4 6.97 45.80 6.45
N PHE A 5 6.83 46.00 7.76
CA PHE A 5 6.96 44.94 8.75
C PHE A 5 5.68 44.10 8.89
N SER A 6 4.51 44.69 8.62
CA SER A 6 3.21 44.03 8.78
C SER A 6 2.86 43.08 7.63
N THR A 7 3.26 43.41 6.39
CA THR A 7 3.10 42.53 5.23
C THR A 7 4.05 41.32 5.27
N PHE A 8 5.23 41.49 5.88
CA PHE A 8 6.19 40.40 6.08
C PHE A 8 5.69 39.35 7.09
N LEU A 9 4.98 39.79 8.15
CA LEU A 9 4.40 38.90 9.15
C LEU A 9 3.21 38.08 8.62
N LEU A 10 2.43 38.63 7.68
CA LEU A 10 1.32 37.91 7.03
C LEU A 10 1.82 36.86 6.01
N PHE A 11 2.96 37.10 5.37
CA PHE A 11 3.59 36.11 4.47
C PHE A 11 4.21 34.93 5.24
N ALA A 12 4.76 35.19 6.43
CA ALA A 12 5.36 34.16 7.26
C ALA A 12 4.32 33.16 7.82
N SER A 13 3.08 33.60 8.10
CA SER A 13 2.03 32.70 8.60
C SER A 13 1.45 31.79 7.50
N LEU A 14 1.43 32.26 6.24
CA LEU A 14 1.02 31.45 5.09
C LEU A 14 1.99 30.28 4.82
N CYS A 15 3.29 30.49 5.04
CA CYS A 15 4.30 29.43 4.89
C CYS A 15 4.20 28.35 5.98
N ALA A 16 3.82 28.72 7.20
CA ALA A 16 3.69 27.77 8.31
C ALA A 16 2.51 26.79 8.11
N PHE A 17 1.43 27.22 7.45
CA PHE A 17 0.27 26.36 7.18
C PHE A 17 0.52 25.35 6.03
N ALA A 18 1.50 25.62 5.15
CA ALA A 18 1.91 24.68 4.10
C ALA A 18 2.83 23.55 4.61
N GLN A 19 3.49 23.75 5.76
CA GLN A 19 4.48 22.79 6.30
C GLN A 19 3.83 21.68 7.14
N SER A 20 2.71 21.94 7.79
CA SER A 20 2.03 20.95 8.65
C SER A 20 1.37 19.81 7.87
N GLY A 21 1.12 19.98 6.56
CA GLY A 21 0.61 18.92 5.69
C GLY A 21 1.66 17.93 5.17
N LEU A 22 2.95 18.18 5.42
CA LEU A 22 4.05 17.42 4.80
C LEU A 22 4.56 16.27 5.67
N GLU A 23 4.43 16.34 7.00
CA GLU A 23 5.05 15.36 7.92
C GLU A 23 4.46 13.95 7.78
N SER A 24 3.15 13.83 7.57
CA SER A 24 2.48 12.56 7.32
C SER A 24 2.87 11.93 5.96
N SER A 25 3.33 12.74 5.00
CA SER A 25 3.77 12.27 3.69
C SER A 25 5.23 11.77 3.68
N VAL A 26 6.09 12.30 4.56
CA VAL A 26 7.52 11.92 4.64
C VAL A 26 7.69 10.56 5.31
N ALA A 27 6.92 10.27 6.36
CA ALA A 27 6.94 8.96 7.04
C ALA A 27 6.55 7.82 6.09
N GLN A 28 5.55 8.04 5.22
CA GLN A 28 5.08 7.04 4.26
C GLN A 28 6.02 6.89 3.04
N ARG A 29 6.79 7.95 2.70
CA ARG A 29 7.88 7.86 1.70
C ARG A 29 9.00 6.94 2.17
N SER A 30 9.42 7.03 3.44
CA SER A 30 10.59 6.26 3.92
C SER A 30 10.36 4.74 3.93
N VAL A 31 9.15 4.29 4.27
CA VAL A 31 8.79 2.87 4.27
C VAL A 31 8.76 2.33 2.84
N ALA A 32 8.10 3.04 1.92
CA ALA A 32 8.02 2.62 0.52
C ALA A 32 9.40 2.59 -0.17
N ASP A 33 10.28 3.55 0.15
CA ASP A 33 11.64 3.58 -0.37
C ASP A 33 12.47 2.39 0.14
N SER A 34 12.38 2.10 1.44
CA SER A 34 13.06 0.95 2.07
C SER A 34 12.59 -0.38 1.47
N LEU A 35 11.28 -0.55 1.27
CA LEU A 35 10.71 -1.74 0.63
C LEU A 35 11.15 -1.87 -0.84
N THR A 36 11.25 -0.76 -1.56
CA THR A 36 11.71 -0.75 -2.95
C THR A 36 13.18 -1.15 -3.07
N ALA A 37 14.01 -0.75 -2.10
CA ALA A 37 15.40 -1.20 -2.04
C ALA A 37 15.49 -2.72 -1.79
N ALA A 38 14.77 -3.23 -0.78
CA ALA A 38 14.70 -4.66 -0.48
C ALA A 38 14.16 -5.49 -1.67
N LEU A 39 13.24 -4.91 -2.45
CA LEU A 39 12.67 -5.57 -3.62
C LEU A 39 13.73 -5.93 -4.67
N ARG A 40 14.83 -5.17 -4.77
CA ARG A 40 15.88 -5.40 -5.79
C ARG A 40 16.63 -6.72 -5.60
N SER A 41 16.82 -7.16 -4.37
CA SER A 41 17.51 -8.41 -4.04
C SER A 41 16.58 -9.58 -3.77
N SER A 42 15.29 -9.32 -3.50
CA SER A 42 14.30 -10.35 -3.18
C SER A 42 13.91 -11.22 -4.37
N GLN A 43 13.61 -12.50 -4.10
CA GLN A 43 13.08 -13.46 -5.09
C GLN A 43 12.00 -14.35 -4.47
N GLY A 44 11.29 -15.10 -5.33
CA GLY A 44 10.29 -16.09 -4.90
C GLY A 44 9.25 -15.52 -3.92
N ARG A 45 9.04 -16.22 -2.81
CA ARG A 45 8.02 -15.88 -1.80
C ARG A 45 8.28 -14.55 -1.10
N GLU A 46 9.54 -14.26 -0.77
CA GLU A 46 9.93 -12.99 -0.12
C GLU A 46 9.56 -11.80 -1.02
N ARG A 47 9.84 -11.91 -2.31
CA ARG A 47 9.48 -10.88 -3.28
C ARG A 47 7.95 -10.66 -3.36
N VAL A 48 7.14 -11.72 -3.24
CA VAL A 48 5.68 -11.60 -3.16
C VAL A 48 5.26 -10.80 -1.94
N ASP A 49 5.81 -11.11 -0.76
CA ASP A 49 5.48 -10.41 0.48
C ASP A 49 5.89 -8.93 0.42
N LEU A 50 7.04 -8.61 -0.20
CA LEU A 50 7.45 -7.21 -0.38
C LEU A 50 6.56 -6.45 -1.37
N LEU A 51 6.14 -7.09 -2.46
CA LEU A 51 5.20 -6.50 -3.43
C LEU A 51 3.83 -6.22 -2.81
N GLU A 52 3.34 -7.15 -1.98
CA GLU A 52 2.10 -6.97 -1.21
C GLU A 52 2.22 -5.77 -0.26
N ARG A 53 3.30 -5.68 0.51
CA ARG A 53 3.54 -4.54 1.42
C ARG A 53 3.64 -3.21 0.68
N LEU A 54 4.35 -3.15 -0.44
CA LEU A 54 4.42 -1.94 -1.28
C LEU A 54 3.03 -1.55 -1.80
N ALA A 55 2.25 -2.53 -2.25
CA ALA A 55 0.88 -2.27 -2.68
C ALA A 55 0.01 -1.77 -1.52
N PHE A 56 0.19 -2.30 -0.31
CA PHE A 56 -0.49 -1.83 0.89
C PHE A 56 -0.13 -0.36 1.16
N GLU A 57 1.14 0.02 1.12
CA GLU A 57 1.56 1.42 1.32
C GLU A 57 0.90 2.39 0.33
N TYR A 58 0.75 1.98 -0.93
CA TYR A 58 0.18 2.82 -1.99
C TYR A 58 -1.35 2.71 -2.14
N ARG A 59 -2.03 1.85 -1.36
CA ARG A 59 -3.43 1.45 -1.60
C ARG A 59 -4.44 2.60 -1.67
N PHE A 60 -4.18 3.71 -0.96
CA PHE A 60 -5.04 4.89 -0.96
C PHE A 60 -4.44 6.08 -1.71
N SER A 61 -3.11 6.25 -1.66
CA SER A 61 -2.42 7.39 -2.25
C SER A 61 -2.17 7.23 -3.76
N LYS A 62 -1.82 6.01 -4.20
CA LYS A 62 -1.48 5.69 -5.59
C LYS A 62 -2.05 4.33 -5.97
N PRO A 63 -3.38 4.19 -6.07
CA PRO A 63 -4.00 2.89 -6.14
C PRO A 63 -3.72 2.16 -7.48
N GLU A 64 -3.43 2.88 -8.56
CA GLU A 64 -2.97 2.24 -9.81
C GLU A 64 -1.56 1.65 -9.69
N GLN A 65 -0.67 2.31 -8.94
CA GLN A 65 0.65 1.79 -8.62
C GLN A 65 0.53 0.55 -7.70
N ALA A 66 -0.35 0.60 -6.69
CA ALA A 66 -0.65 -0.57 -5.86
C ALA A 66 -1.17 -1.75 -6.69
N LEU A 67 -2.08 -1.51 -7.63
CA LEU A 67 -2.59 -2.55 -8.53
C LEU A 67 -1.50 -3.12 -9.45
N ALA A 68 -0.51 -2.33 -9.85
CA ALA A 68 0.64 -2.84 -10.61
C ALA A 68 1.49 -3.80 -9.77
N TYR A 69 1.81 -3.45 -8.53
CA TYR A 69 2.52 -4.36 -7.61
C TYR A 69 1.71 -5.62 -7.30
N ILE A 70 0.39 -5.49 -7.10
CA ILE A 70 -0.52 -6.64 -6.94
C ILE A 70 -0.45 -7.59 -8.13
N ARG A 71 -0.50 -7.08 -9.37
CA ARG A 71 -0.39 -7.94 -10.57
C ARG A 71 0.93 -8.69 -10.61
N GLN A 72 2.04 -8.02 -10.30
CA GLN A 72 3.36 -8.67 -10.23
C GLN A 72 3.41 -9.73 -9.13
N GLY A 73 2.89 -9.39 -7.94
CA GLY A 73 2.86 -10.28 -6.78
C GLY A 73 2.02 -11.52 -7.03
N MET A 74 0.84 -11.38 -7.66
CA MET A 74 -0.03 -12.50 -8.02
C MET A 74 0.67 -13.47 -8.97
N HIS A 75 1.23 -12.97 -10.07
CA HIS A 75 1.94 -13.81 -11.04
C HIS A 75 3.10 -14.59 -10.39
N LEU A 76 3.85 -13.93 -9.51
CA LEU A 76 4.94 -14.58 -8.78
C LEU A 76 4.46 -15.55 -7.71
N ALA A 77 3.34 -15.26 -7.04
CA ALA A 77 2.74 -16.15 -6.06
C ALA A 77 2.20 -17.42 -6.74
N ASP A 78 1.65 -17.31 -7.96
CA ASP A 78 1.27 -18.44 -8.78
C ASP A 78 2.49 -19.30 -9.15
N SER A 79 3.57 -18.71 -9.67
CA SER A 79 4.76 -19.47 -10.05
C SER A 79 5.50 -20.08 -8.86
N ALA A 80 5.43 -19.46 -7.68
CA ALA A 80 6.04 -19.96 -6.45
C ALA A 80 5.14 -20.91 -5.63
N ASN A 81 3.94 -21.24 -6.14
CA ASN A 81 2.90 -21.99 -5.40
C ASN A 81 2.68 -21.45 -3.99
N TYR A 82 2.66 -20.12 -3.84
CA TYR A 82 2.64 -19.43 -2.56
C TYR A 82 1.23 -18.95 -2.20
N GLU A 83 0.40 -19.89 -1.77
CA GLU A 83 -1.02 -19.65 -1.45
C GLU A 83 -1.21 -18.63 -0.32
N ALA A 84 -0.32 -18.60 0.68
CA ALA A 84 -0.38 -17.59 1.74
C ALA A 84 -0.15 -16.17 1.20
N GLY A 85 0.76 -15.99 0.24
CA GLY A 85 0.97 -14.72 -0.45
C GLY A 85 -0.26 -14.29 -1.26
N LYS A 86 -0.91 -15.23 -1.96
CA LYS A 86 -2.16 -14.97 -2.69
C LYS A 86 -3.29 -14.51 -1.77
N ALA A 87 -3.43 -15.14 -0.60
CA ALA A 87 -4.44 -14.76 0.38
C ALA A 87 -4.29 -13.28 0.81
N LYS A 88 -3.08 -12.87 1.18
CA LYS A 88 -2.79 -11.46 1.52
C LYS A 88 -3.10 -10.50 0.37
N ILE A 89 -2.71 -10.86 -0.85
CA ILE A 89 -2.98 -10.02 -2.03
C ILE A 89 -4.49 -9.91 -2.33
N PHE A 90 -5.26 -10.99 -2.17
CA PHE A 90 -6.72 -10.92 -2.29
C PHE A 90 -7.35 -10.04 -1.21
N SER A 91 -6.90 -10.14 0.04
CA SER A 91 -7.33 -9.24 1.11
C SER A 91 -7.05 -7.77 0.76
N LEU A 92 -5.87 -7.48 0.20
CA LEU A 92 -5.51 -6.14 -0.23
C LEU A 92 -6.37 -5.63 -1.41
N LEU A 93 -6.68 -6.49 -2.38
CA LEU A 93 -7.63 -6.16 -3.44
C LEU A 93 -9.00 -5.81 -2.85
N GLY A 94 -9.47 -6.58 -1.86
CA GLY A 94 -10.70 -6.28 -1.13
C GLY A 94 -10.69 -4.88 -0.52
N ILE A 95 -9.59 -4.52 0.16
CA ILE A 95 -9.40 -3.18 0.76
C ILE A 95 -9.48 -2.09 -0.32
N ILE A 96 -8.76 -2.25 -1.44
CA ILE A 96 -8.74 -1.26 -2.53
C ILE A 96 -10.13 -1.11 -3.16
N LYS A 97 -10.87 -2.20 -3.36
CA LYS A 97 -12.22 -2.15 -3.93
C LYS A 97 -13.21 -1.49 -2.97
N LYS A 98 -13.16 -1.83 -1.68
CA LYS A 98 -13.97 -1.20 -0.63
C LYS A 98 -13.71 0.31 -0.57
N ALA A 99 -12.45 0.74 -0.64
CA ALA A 99 -12.07 2.15 -0.64
C ALA A 99 -12.65 2.93 -1.82
N ARG A 100 -12.89 2.26 -2.95
CA ARG A 100 -13.49 2.82 -4.17
C ARG A 100 -15.03 2.68 -4.20
N GLY A 101 -15.66 2.28 -3.09
CA GLY A 101 -17.11 2.05 -3.02
C GLY A 101 -17.61 0.80 -3.76
N LYS A 102 -16.71 -0.08 -4.22
CA LYS A 102 -17.05 -1.31 -4.95
C LYS A 102 -17.20 -2.47 -3.97
N TYR A 103 -18.25 -2.44 -3.16
CA TYR A 103 -18.44 -3.39 -2.06
C TYR A 103 -18.60 -4.84 -2.53
N ASP A 104 -19.37 -5.10 -3.59
CA ASP A 104 -19.53 -6.47 -4.13
C ASP A 104 -18.19 -7.07 -4.56
N SER A 105 -17.37 -6.28 -5.26
CA SER A 105 -16.01 -6.69 -5.61
C SER A 105 -15.14 -6.90 -4.38
N ALA A 106 -15.30 -6.09 -3.33
CA ALA A 106 -14.54 -6.24 -2.11
C ALA A 106 -14.87 -7.56 -1.40
N VAL A 107 -16.16 -7.87 -1.25
CA VAL A 107 -16.64 -9.14 -0.67
C VAL A 107 -16.06 -10.31 -1.45
N TYR A 108 -16.16 -10.30 -2.78
CA TYR A 108 -15.60 -11.34 -3.64
C TYR A 108 -14.11 -11.61 -3.35
N TYR A 109 -13.29 -10.57 -3.23
CA TYR A 109 -11.86 -10.75 -2.96
C TYR A 109 -11.59 -11.18 -1.51
N TYR A 110 -12.35 -10.70 -0.53
CA TYR A 110 -12.24 -11.18 0.84
C TYR A 110 -12.60 -12.65 0.98
N GLU A 111 -13.65 -13.11 0.27
CA GLU A 111 -14.04 -14.52 0.25
C GLU A 111 -12.94 -15.41 -0.34
N LYS A 112 -12.27 -14.95 -1.41
CA LYS A 112 -11.10 -15.65 -1.97
C LYS A 112 -9.96 -15.75 -0.98
N ALA A 113 -9.64 -14.67 -0.27
CA ALA A 113 -8.61 -14.69 0.76
C ALA A 113 -8.96 -15.67 1.88
N LEU A 114 -10.19 -15.60 2.39
CA LEU A 114 -10.69 -16.47 3.46
C LEU A 114 -10.67 -17.95 3.06
N ALA A 115 -11.04 -18.28 1.82
CA ALA A 115 -11.00 -19.66 1.33
C ALA A 115 -9.58 -20.23 1.34
N LEU A 116 -8.59 -19.42 0.94
CA LEU A 116 -7.18 -19.82 1.00
C LEU A 116 -6.67 -19.95 2.44
N GLU A 117 -6.99 -18.99 3.30
CA GLU A 117 -6.59 -19.03 4.71
C GLU A 117 -7.17 -20.27 5.42
N ARG A 118 -8.43 -20.63 5.17
CA ARG A 118 -9.04 -21.87 5.68
C ARG A 118 -8.33 -23.11 5.17
N LYS A 119 -7.99 -23.16 3.87
CA LYS A 119 -7.22 -24.28 3.30
C LYS A 119 -5.86 -24.42 3.99
N LEU A 120 -5.18 -23.31 4.25
CA LEU A 120 -3.87 -23.29 4.90
C LEU A 120 -3.95 -23.67 6.38
N GLY A 121 -4.96 -23.19 7.10
CA GLY A 121 -5.18 -23.54 8.50
C GLY A 121 -5.51 -25.02 8.68
N ASN A 122 -6.31 -25.60 7.78
CA ASN A 122 -6.63 -27.03 7.81
C ASN A 122 -5.45 -27.92 7.37
N ALA A 123 -4.52 -27.40 6.57
CA ALA A 123 -3.34 -28.15 6.14
C ALA A 123 -2.20 -28.13 7.18
N ALA A 124 -2.27 -27.27 8.19
CA ALA A 124 -1.29 -27.16 9.27
C ALA A 124 -1.69 -27.91 10.55
N ALA A 125 -2.90 -28.50 10.58
CA ALA A 125 -3.46 -29.30 11.66
C ALA A 125 -3.27 -30.81 11.39
#